data_AF-A0A1X0WQQ2-F1
#
_entry.id   AF-A0A1X0WQQ2-F1
#
_cell.length_a   1.000
_cell.length_b   1.000
_cell.length_c   1.000
_cell.angle_alpha   90.00
_cell.angle_beta   90.00
_cell.angle_gamma   90.00
#
_symmetry.space_group_name_H-M   'P 1'
#
loop_
_entity.id
_entity.type
_entity.pdbx_description
1 polymer ?
#
loop_
_entity_poly.entity_id
_entity_poly.type
_entity_poly.pdbx_seq_one_letter_code
_entity_poly.pdbx_strand_id
1 'polypeptide(L)'
;MKLIYTNKTVEKQCTELRRAKKDFSDKVAVKLHQLITFLEAADSLASVTAFPKYHFHQLKGKRQGQFALDIDGRRSSYRLIVGFREEDLEKVFSSPIEIEILKIEEVSNHYE
;
A
#
# COMPACT_ATOMS: atom_id res chain seq x y z
N MET A 1 7.95 -5.14 8.35
CA MET A 1 6.93 -6.20 8.29
C MET A 1 7.13 -7.06 7.05
N LYS A 2 6.63 -8.30 7.01
CA LYS A 2 6.71 -9.13 5.80
C LYS A 2 5.64 -8.72 4.80
N LEU A 3 6.03 -8.48 3.55
CA LEU A 3 5.10 -8.20 2.45
C LEU A 3 4.87 -9.48 1.64
N ILE A 4 3.60 -9.77 1.38
CA ILE A 4 3.18 -10.82 0.43
C ILE A 4 2.40 -10.16 -0.71
N TYR A 5 2.44 -10.76 -1.90
CA TYR A 5 1.88 -10.17 -3.10
C TYR A 5 0.82 -11.09 -3.68
N THR A 6 -0.34 -10.53 -4.02
CA THR A 6 -1.48 -11.33 -4.53
C THR A 6 -1.16 -12.06 -5.85
N ASN A 7 -0.25 -11.49 -6.66
CA ASN A 7 0.22 -12.12 -7.90
C ASN A 7 1.61 -11.60 -8.32
N LYS A 8 2.21 -12.27 -9.31
CA LYS A 8 3.54 -11.94 -9.85
C LYS A 8 3.64 -10.57 -10.51
N THR A 9 2.55 -10.03 -11.06
CA THR A 9 2.57 -8.69 -11.65
C THR A 9 2.75 -7.64 -10.56
N VAL A 10 1.96 -7.72 -9.49
CA VAL A 10 2.03 -6.80 -8.34
C VAL A 10 3.39 -6.90 -7.66
N GLU A 11 3.89 -8.12 -7.43
CA GLU A 11 5.24 -8.34 -6.88
C GLU A 11 6.31 -7.60 -7.68
N LYS A 12 6.31 -7.74 -9.02
CA LYS A 12 7.31 -7.07 -9.87
C LYS A 12 7.15 -5.56 -9.89
N GLN A 13 5.92 -5.04 -9.86
CA GLN A 13 5.70 -3.60 -9.73
C GLN A 13 6.29 -3.05 -8.41
N CYS A 14 6.17 -3.80 -7.31
CA CYS A 14 6.68 -3.39 -6.01
C CYS A 14 8.18 -3.59 -5.83
N THR A 15 8.79 -4.58 -6.51
CA THR A 15 10.19 -4.99 -6.25
C THR A 15 11.16 -4.68 -7.39
N GLU A 16 10.68 -4.49 -8.62
CA GLU A 16 11.51 -4.18 -9.78
C GLU A 16 11.24 -2.74 -10.28
N LEU A 17 12.13 -1.79 -9.98
CA LEU A 17 11.92 -0.38 -10.35
C LEU A 17 11.74 -0.19 -11.87
N ARG A 18 12.48 -0.97 -12.68
CA ARG A 18 12.33 -0.96 -14.14
C ARG A 18 10.92 -1.37 -14.57
N ARG A 19 10.31 -2.33 -13.88
CA ARG A 19 8.92 -2.74 -14.17
C ARG A 19 7.95 -1.64 -13.75
N ALA A 20 8.12 -1.08 -12.54
CA ALA A 20 7.28 0.02 -12.07
C ALA A 20 7.29 1.22 -13.03
N LYS A 21 8.46 1.60 -13.55
CA LYS A 21 8.61 2.69 -14.54
C LYS A 21 7.99 2.40 -15.91
N LYS A 22 7.78 1.13 -16.25
CA LYS A 22 7.06 0.75 -17.47
C LYS A 22 5.54 0.89 -17.28
N ASP A 23 5.07 0.59 -16.09
CA ASP A 23 3.64 0.52 -15.78
C ASP A 23 3.09 1.86 -15.25
N PHE A 24 3.94 2.74 -14.69
CA PHE A 24 3.59 4.03 -14.10
C PHE A 24 4.58 5.13 -14.51
N SER A 25 4.22 6.39 -14.25
CA SER A 25 5.18 7.50 -14.40
C SER A 25 6.42 7.31 -13.51
N ASP A 26 7.56 7.86 -13.95
CA ASP A 26 8.83 7.78 -13.21
C ASP A 26 8.69 8.24 -11.75
N LYS A 27 7.90 9.30 -11.51
CA LYS A 27 7.64 9.81 -10.17
C LYS A 27 6.89 8.78 -9.32
N VAL A 28 5.79 8.22 -9.84
CA VAL A 28 4.97 7.23 -9.12
C VAL A 28 5.76 5.96 -8.86
N ALA A 29 6.57 5.50 -9.82
CA ALA A 29 7.42 4.32 -9.67
C ALA A 29 8.43 4.47 -8.51
N VAL A 30 9.14 5.60 -8.46
CA VAL A 30 10.09 5.89 -7.37
C VAL A 30 9.37 5.98 -6.03
N LYS A 31 8.21 6.65 -6.00
CA LYS A 31 7.42 6.83 -4.77
C LYS A 31 6.81 5.53 -4.26
N LEU A 32 6.40 4.63 -5.16
CA LEU A 32 5.93 3.29 -4.82
C LEU A 32 7.05 2.52 -4.12
N HIS A 33 8.26 2.52 -4.69
CA HIS A 33 9.41 1.84 -4.09
C HIS A 33 9.78 2.42 -2.71
N GLN A 34 9.72 3.74 -2.55
CA GLN A 34 9.89 4.38 -1.23
C GLN A 34 8.86 3.91 -0.21
N LEU A 35 7.59 3.76 -0.60
CA LEU A 35 6.55 3.23 0.27
C LEU A 35 6.78 1.74 0.60
N ILE A 36 7.17 0.92 -0.38
CA ILE A 36 7.47 -0.50 -0.15
C ILE A 36 8.61 -0.67 0.85
N THR A 37 9.74 0.03 0.66
CA THR A 37 10.86 0.02 1.61
C THR A 37 10.44 0.49 3.00
N PHE A 38 9.59 1.51 3.09
CA PHE A 38 9.04 1.96 4.37
C PHE A 38 8.23 0.86 5.08
N LEU A 39 7.36 0.14 4.36
CA LEU A 39 6.54 -0.94 4.93
C LEU A 39 7.38 -2.15 5.36
N GLU A 40 8.43 -2.48 4.60
CA GLU A 40 9.39 -3.53 4.96
C GLU A 40 10.13 -3.20 6.25
N ALA A 41 10.56 -1.94 6.41
CA ALA A 41 11.26 -1.45 7.58
C ALA A 41 10.36 -1.16 8.80
N ALA A 42 9.05 -1.01 8.62
CA ALA A 42 8.14 -0.73 9.71
C ALA A 42 7.96 -1.96 10.64
N ASP A 43 8.03 -1.72 11.94
CA ASP A 43 7.88 -2.79 12.96
C ASP A 43 6.41 -3.14 13.26
N SER A 44 5.48 -2.24 12.97
CA SER A 44 4.06 -2.41 13.25
C SER A 44 3.19 -1.55 12.35
N LEU A 45 1.89 -1.83 12.31
CA LEU A 45 0.91 -0.95 11.68
C LEU A 45 0.76 0.39 12.42
N ALA A 46 0.98 0.42 13.73
CA ALA A 46 1.02 1.69 14.47
C ALA A 46 2.12 2.61 13.93
N SER A 47 3.29 2.05 13.62
CA SER A 47 4.38 2.79 12.96
C SER A 47 4.00 3.22 11.55
N VAL A 48 3.10 2.51 10.84
CA VAL A 48 2.62 2.93 9.51
C VAL A 48 1.60 4.06 9.61
N THR A 49 0.62 3.95 10.52
CA THR A 49 -0.44 4.95 10.71
C THR A 49 0.09 6.26 11.29
N ALA A 50 1.20 6.21 12.04
CA ALA A 50 1.92 7.37 12.56
C ALA A 50 2.59 8.24 11.47
N PHE A 51 2.56 7.85 10.19
CA PHE A 51 3.08 8.62 9.06
C PHE A 51 1.93 9.15 8.18
N PRO A 52 1.41 10.36 8.46
CA PRO A 52 0.21 10.88 7.80
C PRO A 52 0.33 11.01 6.28
N LYS A 53 1.56 11.15 5.77
CA LYS A 53 1.85 11.24 4.34
C LYS A 53 1.27 10.06 3.55
N TYR A 54 1.32 8.85 4.10
CA TYR A 54 0.84 7.64 3.43
C TYR A 54 -0.64 7.39 3.66
N HIS A 55 -1.29 8.12 4.58
CA HIS A 55 -2.72 8.09 4.81
C HIS A 55 -3.32 6.67 4.75
N PHE A 56 -2.88 5.82 5.68
CA PHE A 56 -3.42 4.48 5.83
C PHE A 56 -4.88 4.57 6.28
N HIS A 57 -5.81 4.08 5.47
CA HIS A 57 -7.24 4.14 5.77
C HIS A 57 -7.99 2.92 5.23
N GLN A 58 -9.06 2.55 5.92
CA GLN A 58 -9.93 1.46 5.51
C GLN A 58 -10.83 1.89 4.34
N LEU A 59 -11.00 0.99 3.38
CA LEU A 59 -11.94 1.16 2.27
C LEU A 59 -13.35 0.75 2.71
N LYS A 60 -14.36 1.34 2.06
CA LYS A 60 -15.78 1.17 2.41
C LYS A 60 -16.54 0.35 1.36
N GLY A 61 -17.75 -0.07 1.71
CA GLY A 61 -18.67 -0.78 0.81
C GLY A 61 -18.15 -2.16 0.43
N LYS A 62 -18.17 -2.49 -0.88
CA LYS A 62 -17.73 -3.80 -1.40
C LYS A 62 -16.24 -4.13 -1.11
N ARG A 63 -15.47 -3.15 -0.65
CA ARG A 63 -14.04 -3.29 -0.32
C ARG A 63 -13.78 -3.20 1.17
N GLN A 64 -14.81 -3.33 2.00
CA GLN A 64 -14.65 -3.44 3.44
C GLN A 64 -13.68 -4.60 3.76
N GLY A 65 -12.75 -4.37 4.68
CA GLY A 65 -11.64 -5.28 4.98
C GLY A 65 -10.36 -5.01 4.18
N GLN A 66 -10.40 -4.18 3.14
CA GLN A 66 -9.22 -3.68 2.45
C GLN A 66 -8.84 -2.29 2.97
N PHE A 67 -7.57 -1.94 2.79
CA PHE A 67 -6.99 -0.67 3.17
C PHE A 67 -6.23 -0.06 2.01
N ALA A 68 -6.01 1.24 2.06
CA ALA A 68 -5.24 1.97 1.06
C ALA A 68 -4.19 2.87 1.70
N LEU A 69 -3.05 2.99 1.03
CA LEU A 69 -2.01 3.98 1.28
C LEU A 69 -1.76 4.83 0.04
N ASP A 70 -1.44 6.10 0.23
CA ASP A 70 -1.10 7.02 -0.85
C ASP A 70 0.36 6.84 -1.29
N ILE A 71 0.60 6.68 -2.60
CA ILE A 71 1.97 6.45 -3.09
C ILE A 71 2.80 7.76 -3.12
N ASP A 72 2.21 8.88 -3.53
CA ASP A 72 2.86 10.20 -3.56
C ASP A 72 2.04 11.26 -2.79
N GLY A 73 1.49 10.83 -1.63
CA GLY A 73 0.64 11.65 -0.78
C GLY A 73 -0.77 11.90 -1.32
N ARG A 74 -1.57 12.64 -0.54
CA ARG A 74 -3.04 12.81 -0.74
C ARG A 74 -3.45 13.26 -2.14
N ARG A 75 -2.63 14.11 -2.80
CA ARG A 75 -2.90 14.68 -4.13
C ARG A 75 -2.56 13.75 -5.29
N SER A 76 -1.81 12.67 -5.03
CA SER A 76 -1.56 11.64 -6.04
C SER A 76 -2.86 10.92 -6.35
N SER A 77 -3.07 10.51 -7.61
CA SER A 77 -4.16 9.61 -7.99
C SER A 77 -3.82 8.14 -7.69
N TYR A 78 -2.59 7.80 -7.27
CA TYR A 78 -2.17 6.41 -7.10
C TYR A 78 -2.24 5.94 -5.64
N ARG A 79 -2.81 4.76 -5.43
CA ARG A 79 -2.96 4.09 -4.13
C ARG A 79 -2.34 2.70 -4.15
N LEU A 80 -1.66 2.34 -3.07
CA LEU A 80 -1.30 0.97 -2.75
C LEU A 80 -2.44 0.36 -1.96
N ILE A 81 -3.08 -0.66 -2.52
CA ILE A 81 -4.18 -1.37 -1.86
C ILE A 81 -3.62 -2.58 -1.15
N VAL A 82 -3.95 -2.69 0.14
CA VAL A 82 -3.47 -3.77 0.99
C VAL A 82 -4.62 -4.47 1.72
N GLY A 83 -4.35 -5.71 2.13
CA GLY A 83 -5.21 -6.49 3.00
C GLY A 83 -4.39 -7.27 4.02
N PHE A 84 -5.10 -8.02 4.85
CA PHE A 84 -4.51 -8.86 5.88
C PHE A 84 -5.16 -10.25 5.79
N ARG A 85 -4.37 -11.29 6.04
CA ARG A 85 -4.87 -12.67 6.11
C ARG A 85 -5.61 -12.95 7.40
N GLU A 86 -5.20 -12.29 8.48
CA GLU A 86 -5.93 -12.30 9.74
C GLU A 86 -7.15 -11.38 9.60
N GLU A 87 -8.33 -11.94 9.89
CA GLU A 87 -9.61 -11.24 9.78
C GLU A 87 -9.87 -10.36 11.01
N ASP A 88 -9.31 -10.74 12.15
CA ASP A 88 -9.38 -9.99 13.39
C ASP A 88 -8.44 -8.77 13.35
N LEU A 89 -9.03 -7.61 13.03
CA LEU A 89 -8.28 -6.36 12.92
C LEU A 89 -7.58 -5.97 14.23
N GLU A 90 -8.11 -6.31 15.40
CA GLU A 90 -7.45 -5.97 16.67
C GLU A 90 -6.12 -6.72 16.83
N LYS A 91 -6.08 -7.99 16.38
CA LYS A 91 -4.83 -8.77 16.31
C LYS A 91 -3.86 -8.23 15.26
N VAL A 92 -4.40 -7.81 14.11
CA VAL A 92 -3.61 -7.18 13.05
C VAL A 92 -2.94 -5.90 13.54
N PHE A 93 -3.64 -5.02 14.24
CA PHE A 93 -3.05 -3.75 14.72
C PHE A 93 -2.07 -3.95 15.88
N SER A 94 -2.24 -5.00 16.69
CA SER A 94 -1.37 -5.27 17.84
C SER A 94 -0.09 -6.03 17.49
N SER A 95 -0.10 -6.93 16.50
CA SER A 95 1.10 -7.67 16.06
C SER A 95 1.03 -8.11 14.59
N PRO A 96 1.09 -7.17 13.63
CA PRO A 96 1.04 -7.51 12.21
C PRO A 96 2.34 -8.16 11.77
N ILE A 97 2.28 -9.45 11.43
CA ILE A 97 3.44 -10.19 10.91
C ILE A 97 3.51 -10.02 9.38
N GLU A 98 2.37 -9.98 8.70
CA GLU A 98 2.26 -9.97 7.23
C GLU A 98 1.25 -8.93 6.72
N ILE A 99 1.61 -8.19 5.66
CA ILE A 99 0.70 -7.35 4.87
C ILE A 99 0.59 -7.93 3.46
N GLU A 100 -0.63 -8.11 2.96
CA GLU A 100 -0.86 -8.51 1.58
C GLU A 100 -1.04 -7.31 0.67
N ILE A 101 -0.15 -7.16 -0.32
CA ILE A 101 -0.26 -6.17 -1.38
C ILE A 101 -1.17 -6.73 -2.48
N LEU A 102 -2.35 -6.12 -2.60
CA LEU A 102 -3.40 -6.57 -3.50
C LEU A 102 -3.27 -5.95 -4.88
N LYS A 103 -3.02 -4.64 -4.97
CA LYS A 103 -2.84 -3.94 -6.25
C LYS A 103 -2.33 -2.52 -6.05
N ILE A 104 -1.80 -1.95 -7.13
CA ILE A 104 -1.63 -0.52 -7.31
C ILE A 104 -2.79 -0.03 -8.16
N GLU A 105 -3.48 1.02 -7.70
CA GLU A 105 -4.70 1.52 -8.34
C GLU A 105 -4.63 3.02 -8.53
N GLU A 106 -4.93 3.46 -9.75
CA GLU A 106 -5.24 4.86 -10.02
C GLU A 106 -6.71 5.13 -9.67
N VAL A 107 -6.94 6.13 -8.81
CA VAL A 107 -8.26 6.60 -8.41
C VAL A 107 -8.53 7.97 -9.01
N SER A 108 -9.77 8.24 -9.38
CA SER A 108 -10.20 9.57 -9.77
C SER A 108 -9.92 10.56 -8.64
N ASN A 109 -9.28 11.68 -8.95
CA ASN A 109 -9.13 12.79 -8.01
C ASN A 109 -10.52 13.34 -7.70
N HIS A 110 -11.09 12.94 -6.57
CA HIS A 110 -12.31 13.54 -6.02
C HIS A 110 -12.01 14.80 -5.22
N TYR A 111 -11.07 15.62 -5.70
CA TYR A 111 -10.79 16.92 -5.11
C TYR A 111 -11.44 17.98 -6.01
N GLU A 112 -12.70 18.29 -5.69
CA GLU A 112 -13.21 19.66 -5.85
C GLU A 112 -12.55 20.57 -4.81
#